data_AF-A0A0Q9ZBY9-F1
#
_entry.id   AF-A0A0Q9ZBY9-F1
#
_cell.length_a   1.000
_cell.length_b   1.000
_cell.length_c   1.000
_cell.angle_alpha   90.00
_cell.angle_beta   90.00
_cell.angle_gamma   90.00
#
_symmetry.space_group_name_H-M   'P 1'
#
loop_
_entity.id
_entity.type
_entity.pdbx_description
1 polymer ?
#
loop_
_entity_poly.entity_id
_entity_poly.type
_entity_poly.pdbx_seq_one_letter_code
_entity_poly.pdbx_strand_id
1 'polypeptide(L)'
;MKLDTISLTTSTEYIREADKHKFERNIKDKSNGHQMISHSLNANAFGIGNASINETFNKVSLTLNSKLLGDNYHLGITLGTINQLVHNLSKEGLDLDPDFVNECKLKRIDVTDDIQITKPYSEYINSLNHLTAPKFTKTAYNTGIVFKEKLKHHKLYTTFYSKDFQPNNDKHFFKKYPEVMKHFDKTLRMETKLGKGGTISKHLNSVMLPEILSAESLNKQVLQKIISKQDSFPYLYETDEFSIAEEKDLIYTKYLNEVYNGDREAIKKHLKRKLGKNTKATYQLNKLDKYLYILNNSKDNSIKSNIQELTSSLQESDSGY
;
A
#
# COMPACT_ATOMS: atom_id res chain seq x y z
N MET A 1 -8.47 11.94 -4.18
CA MET A 1 -7.67 10.80 -3.64
C MET A 1 -7.63 10.79 -2.11
N LYS A 2 -7.63 9.58 -1.50
CA LYS A 2 -7.45 9.36 -0.05
C LYS A 2 -6.05 8.82 0.29
N LEU A 3 -5.35 9.48 1.22
CA LEU A 3 -3.99 9.12 1.64
C LEU A 3 -3.94 8.72 3.12
N ASP A 4 -3.20 7.69 3.48
CA ASP A 4 -2.97 7.31 4.89
C ASP A 4 -1.73 8.00 5.46
N THR A 5 -0.66 8.11 4.67
CA THR A 5 0.61 8.72 5.07
C THR A 5 1.14 9.63 3.97
N ILE A 6 1.67 10.80 4.36
CA ILE A 6 2.37 11.73 3.48
C ILE A 6 3.72 12.12 4.09
N SER A 7 4.75 12.24 3.26
CA SER A 7 5.97 12.98 3.60
C SER A 7 6.09 14.14 2.64
N LEU A 8 6.24 15.36 3.15
CA LEU A 8 6.26 16.57 2.35
C LEU A 8 7.33 17.54 2.82
N THR A 9 7.56 18.57 2.01
CA THR A 9 8.38 19.70 2.42
C THR A 9 7.80 21.00 1.93
N THR A 10 7.97 22.05 2.75
CA THR A 10 7.59 23.43 2.46
C THR A 10 8.68 24.39 2.93
N SER A 11 8.49 25.69 2.68
CA SER A 11 9.34 26.78 3.12
C SER A 11 9.14 27.12 4.60
N THR A 12 10.17 27.67 5.25
CA THR A 12 10.06 28.19 6.62
C THR A 12 9.24 29.47 6.72
N GLU A 13 8.97 30.16 5.61
CA GLU A 13 8.13 31.37 5.60
C GLU A 13 6.68 31.09 6.00
N TYR A 14 6.23 29.85 5.86
CA TYR A 14 4.90 29.42 6.30
C TYR A 14 4.82 29.11 7.79
N ILE A 15 5.91 29.21 8.55
CA ILE A 15 5.84 29.02 10.00
C ILE A 15 5.24 30.27 10.63
N ARG A 16 4.05 30.11 11.23
CA ARG A 16 3.45 31.15 12.07
C ARG A 16 4.01 31.09 13.48
N GLU A 17 4.07 29.89 14.04
CA GLU A 17 4.61 29.64 15.36
C GLU A 17 5.25 28.24 15.46
N ALA A 18 6.32 28.13 16.25
CA ALA A 18 6.91 26.86 16.63
C ALA A 18 7.19 26.87 18.14
N ASP A 19 6.54 25.98 18.89
CA ASP A 19 6.70 25.87 20.34
C ASP A 19 8.10 25.38 20.69
N LYS A 20 8.97 26.31 21.07
CA LYS A 20 10.39 26.05 21.36
C LYS A 20 10.59 24.97 22.43
N HIS A 21 9.63 24.74 23.32
CA HIS A 21 9.73 23.71 24.35
C HIS A 21 9.48 22.29 23.84
N LYS A 22 8.82 22.16 22.68
CA LYS A 22 8.57 20.88 22.02
C LYS A 22 9.59 20.55 20.93
N PHE A 23 10.51 21.48 20.63
CA PHE A 23 11.53 21.28 19.60
C PHE A 23 12.92 21.08 20.18
N GLU A 24 13.60 20.04 19.71
CA GLU A 24 15.00 19.77 20.03
C GLU A 24 15.92 20.32 18.94
N ARG A 25 16.88 21.15 19.35
CA ARG A 25 17.89 21.69 18.45
C ARG A 25 18.98 20.65 18.19
N ASN A 26 19.24 20.42 16.91
CA ASN A 26 20.19 19.45 16.39
C ASN A 26 21.20 20.17 15.48
N ILE A 27 22.50 20.05 15.79
CA ILE A 27 23.60 20.60 14.98
C ILE A 27 24.34 19.41 14.36
N LYS A 28 24.58 19.47 13.05
CA LYS A 28 25.44 18.50 12.35
C LYS A 28 26.54 19.22 11.58
N ASP A 29 27.78 18.91 11.90
CA ASP A 29 28.93 19.37 11.14
C ASP A 29 28.99 18.63 9.80
N LYS A 30 29.14 19.38 8.71
CA LYS A 30 29.36 18.83 7.38
C LYS A 30 30.84 18.68 7.10
N SER A 31 31.17 17.78 6.16
CA SER A 31 32.54 17.55 5.70
C SER A 31 33.24 18.79 5.12
N ASN A 32 32.49 19.83 4.75
CA ASN A 32 32.99 21.11 4.27
C ASN A 32 33.12 22.18 5.38
N GLY A 33 33.04 21.81 6.66
CA GLY A 33 33.21 22.72 7.79
C GLY A 33 31.97 23.58 8.12
N HIS A 34 30.90 23.48 7.33
CA HIS A 34 29.65 24.19 7.62
C HIS A 34 28.77 23.42 8.60
N GLN A 35 28.12 24.15 9.50
CA GLN A 35 27.14 23.59 10.42
C GLN A 35 25.74 23.60 9.80
N MET A 36 25.05 22.48 9.91
CA MET A 36 23.63 22.39 9.59
C MET A 36 22.83 22.44 10.90
N ILE A 37 21.97 23.44 11.01
CA ILE A 37 21.10 23.64 12.17
C ILE A 37 19.70 23.15 11.81
N SER A 38 19.14 22.30 12.66
CA SER A 38 17.79 21.78 12.50
C SER A 38 17.08 21.67 13.86
N HIS A 39 15.77 21.85 13.85
CA HIS A 39 14.91 21.71 15.02
C HIS A 39 13.94 20.58 14.72
N SER A 40 13.90 19.56 15.57
CA SER A 40 13.01 18.41 15.40
C SER A 40 11.95 18.43 16.49
N LEU A 41 10.69 18.28 16.11
CA LEU A 41 9.58 18.21 17.05
C LEU A 41 9.69 16.90 17.83
N ASN A 42 9.86 16.99 19.14
CA ASN A 42 9.77 15.86 20.07
C ASN A 42 8.30 15.62 20.43
N ALA A 43 7.52 15.18 19.44
CA ALA A 43 6.11 14.85 19.63
C ALA A 43 5.93 13.33 19.75
N ASN A 44 5.25 12.91 20.82
CA ASN A 44 4.68 11.57 20.97
C ASN A 44 3.24 11.49 20.41
N ALA A 45 2.88 12.44 19.55
CA ALA A 45 1.54 12.56 19.01
C ALA A 45 1.25 11.49 17.96
N PHE A 46 0.02 10.98 17.97
CA PHE A 46 -0.42 10.05 16.95
C PHE A 46 -0.35 10.68 15.56
N GLY A 47 0.27 9.95 14.63
CA GLY A 47 0.32 10.36 13.24
C GLY A 47 1.38 11.40 12.90
N ILE A 48 2.26 11.81 13.84
CA ILE A 48 3.47 12.57 13.50
C ILE A 48 4.65 11.61 13.48
N GLY A 49 5.15 11.28 12.29
CA GLY A 49 6.36 10.46 12.13
C GLY A 49 7.64 11.28 12.22
N ASN A 50 7.63 12.49 11.67
CA ASN A 50 8.71 13.46 11.79
C ASN A 50 8.16 14.86 11.49
N ALA A 51 8.57 15.87 12.26
CA ALA A 51 8.41 17.27 11.89
C ALA A 51 9.70 18.00 12.22
N SER A 52 10.35 18.59 11.22
CA SER A 52 11.65 19.23 11.40
C SER A 52 11.77 20.52 10.60
N ILE A 53 12.33 21.54 11.24
CA ILE A 53 12.67 22.84 10.64
C ILE A 53 14.17 22.84 10.38
N ASN A 54 14.59 23.05 9.14
CA ASN A 54 15.99 23.21 8.77
C ASN A 54 16.24 24.69 8.44
N GLU A 55 16.88 25.39 9.37
CA GLU A 55 17.18 26.82 9.23
C GLU A 55 18.20 27.06 8.12
N THR A 56 19.18 26.18 7.96
CA THR A 56 20.23 26.32 6.95
C THR A 56 19.69 26.28 5.52
N PHE A 57 18.57 25.59 5.30
CA PHE A 57 17.96 25.42 3.98
C PHE A 57 16.58 26.06 3.85
N ASN A 58 16.15 26.87 4.82
CA ASN A 58 14.82 27.49 4.88
C ASN A 58 13.70 26.49 4.56
N LYS A 59 13.76 25.32 5.20
CA LYS A 59 12.92 24.18 4.82
C LYS A 59 12.29 23.48 5.99
N VAL A 60 10.97 23.32 5.93
CA VAL A 60 10.21 22.43 6.81
C VAL A 60 10.05 21.07 6.14
N SER A 61 10.28 19.99 6.89
CA SER A 61 10.04 18.63 6.45
C SER A 61 9.09 17.93 7.40
N LEU A 62 8.00 17.40 6.86
CA LEU A 62 6.96 16.70 7.63
C LEU A 62 6.79 15.28 7.12
N THR A 63 6.50 14.36 8.03
CA THR A 63 5.94 13.04 7.75
C THR A 63 4.75 12.85 8.67
N LEU A 64 3.56 12.88 8.06
CA LEU A 64 2.28 12.85 8.75
C LEU A 64 1.49 11.61 8.30
N ASN A 65 0.72 11.05 9.21
CA ASN A 65 -0.24 9.99 8.96
C ASN A 65 -1.63 10.45 9.42
N SER A 66 -2.66 10.01 8.70
CA SER A 66 -4.07 10.28 8.96
C SER A 66 -4.54 9.97 10.38
N LYS A 67 -3.81 9.18 11.19
CA LYS A 67 -4.07 9.05 12.64
C LYS A 67 -4.07 10.39 13.38
N LEU A 68 -3.38 11.40 12.86
CA LEU A 68 -3.42 12.76 13.39
C LEU A 68 -4.83 13.38 13.30
N LEU A 69 -5.75 12.82 12.50
CA LEU A 69 -7.16 13.20 12.43
C LEU A 69 -8.01 12.68 13.60
N GLY A 70 -7.49 11.79 14.45
CA GLY A 70 -8.23 11.23 15.59
C GLY A 70 -9.43 10.39 15.13
N ASP A 71 -10.63 10.76 15.57
CA ASP A 71 -11.89 10.08 15.20
C ASP A 71 -12.13 10.02 13.68
N ASN A 72 -11.59 11.00 12.95
CA ASN A 72 -11.68 11.07 11.49
C ASN A 72 -10.56 10.28 10.78
N TYR A 73 -9.81 9.42 11.47
CA TYR A 73 -8.74 8.59 10.87
C TYR A 73 -9.23 7.80 9.64
N HIS A 74 -10.44 7.25 9.72
CA HIS A 74 -11.04 6.47 8.65
C HIS A 74 -11.30 7.28 7.37
N LEU A 75 -11.38 8.61 7.43
CA LEU A 75 -11.53 9.46 6.25
C LEU A 75 -10.22 9.60 5.47
N GLY A 76 -9.07 9.36 6.11
CA GLY A 76 -7.74 9.60 5.54
C GLY A 76 -7.47 11.09 5.29
N ILE A 77 -6.28 11.37 4.76
CA ILE A 77 -5.89 12.72 4.32
C ILE A 77 -6.46 12.95 2.93
N THR A 78 -7.40 13.88 2.83
CA THR A 78 -8.12 14.31 1.62
C THR A 78 -8.22 15.83 1.61
N LEU A 79 -8.76 16.43 0.53
CA LEU A 79 -9.11 17.85 0.54
C LEU A 79 -10.07 18.21 1.68
N GLY A 80 -11.01 17.31 2.02
CA GLY A 80 -11.98 17.54 3.09
C GLY A 80 -11.40 17.49 4.51
N THR A 81 -10.25 16.83 4.69
CA THR A 81 -9.64 16.64 6.03
C THR A 81 -8.31 17.36 6.22
N ILE A 82 -7.75 17.99 5.17
CA ILE A 82 -6.44 18.64 5.26
C ILE A 82 -6.41 19.77 6.30
N ASN A 83 -7.47 20.57 6.40
CA ASN A 83 -7.55 21.64 7.39
C ASN A 83 -7.55 21.11 8.84
N GLN A 84 -8.24 20.00 9.08
CA GLN A 84 -8.21 19.32 10.38
C GLN A 84 -6.80 18.76 10.68
N LEU A 85 -6.13 18.19 9.67
CA LEU A 85 -4.76 17.69 9.81
C LEU A 85 -3.80 18.81 10.26
N VAL A 86 -3.88 19.97 9.60
CA VAL A 86 -3.04 21.15 9.89
C VAL A 86 -3.37 21.71 11.28
N HIS A 87 -4.65 21.83 11.61
CA HIS A 87 -5.08 22.28 12.93
C HIS A 87 -4.57 21.35 14.05
N ASN A 88 -4.60 20.04 13.84
CA ASN A 88 -4.08 19.09 14.82
C ASN A 88 -2.55 19.11 14.89
N LEU A 89 -1.83 19.36 13.79
CA LEU A 89 -0.38 19.59 13.82
C LEU A 89 -0.02 20.83 14.65
N SER A 90 -0.79 21.91 14.53
CA SER A 90 -0.63 23.15 15.30
C SER A 90 -0.70 22.91 16.81
N LYS A 91 -1.67 22.10 17.27
CA LYS A 91 -1.77 21.68 18.68
C LYS A 91 -0.53 20.94 19.19
N GLU A 92 0.16 20.22 18.30
CA GLU A 92 1.38 19.51 18.63
C GLU A 92 2.63 20.40 18.65
N GLY A 93 2.50 21.70 18.33
CA GLY A 93 3.54 22.71 18.52
C GLY A 93 4.12 23.29 17.25
N LEU A 94 3.60 22.94 16.07
CA LEU A 94 4.02 23.52 14.80
C LEU A 94 2.82 24.13 14.08
N ASP A 95 2.67 25.45 14.20
CA ASP A 95 1.64 26.20 13.51
C ASP A 95 2.15 26.67 12.15
N LEU A 96 1.52 26.18 11.09
CA LEU A 96 1.82 26.56 9.72
C LEU A 96 0.67 27.37 9.15
N ASP A 97 1.01 28.40 8.38
CA ASP A 97 0.05 29.11 7.55
C ASP A 97 -0.58 28.12 6.57
N PRO A 98 -1.93 27.98 6.53
CA PRO A 98 -2.63 27.03 5.65
C PRO A 98 -2.23 27.11 4.17
N ASP A 99 -1.77 28.26 3.69
CA ASP A 99 -1.32 28.43 2.30
C ASP A 99 -0.11 27.56 1.96
N PHE A 100 0.62 27.03 2.95
CA PHE A 100 1.71 26.08 2.73
C PHE A 100 1.27 24.85 1.94
N VAL A 101 -0.01 24.46 2.04
CA VAL A 101 -0.59 23.33 1.29
C VAL A 101 -0.43 23.52 -0.21
N ASN A 102 -0.50 24.76 -0.70
CA ASN A 102 -0.40 25.08 -2.12
C ASN A 102 1.03 24.93 -2.67
N GLU A 103 2.04 25.08 -1.82
CA GLU A 103 3.46 24.99 -2.22
C GLU A 103 4.17 23.71 -1.75
N CYS A 104 3.43 22.81 -1.09
CA CYS A 104 3.97 21.56 -0.57
C CYS A 104 4.38 20.59 -1.67
N LYS A 105 5.66 20.18 -1.64
CA LYS A 105 6.20 19.11 -2.48
C LYS A 105 6.23 17.79 -1.73
N LEU A 106 5.53 16.79 -2.25
CA LEU A 106 5.47 15.45 -1.72
C LEU A 106 6.72 14.64 -2.06
N LYS A 107 7.27 13.99 -1.04
CA LYS A 107 8.39 13.05 -1.11
C LYS A 107 7.94 11.60 -1.05
N ARG A 108 6.85 11.32 -0.32
CA ARG A 108 6.24 10.00 -0.19
C ARG A 108 4.74 10.16 0.00
N ILE A 109 3.97 9.25 -0.57
CA ILE A 109 2.56 9.06 -0.22
C ILE A 109 2.24 7.57 -0.12
N ASP A 110 1.30 7.24 0.76
CA ASP A 110 0.66 5.94 0.84
C ASP A 110 -0.83 6.15 0.54
N VAL A 111 -1.28 5.73 -0.65
CA VAL A 111 -2.66 5.86 -1.14
C VAL A 111 -3.49 4.70 -0.59
N THR A 112 -4.67 4.95 -0.03
CA THR A 112 -5.49 3.91 0.58
C THR A 112 -6.95 3.99 0.17
N ASP A 113 -7.52 2.84 -0.11
CA ASP A 113 -8.96 2.64 -0.23
C ASP A 113 -9.40 1.52 0.70
N ASP A 114 -10.50 1.76 1.42
CA ASP A 114 -11.09 0.83 2.36
C ASP A 114 -12.31 0.20 1.69
N ILE A 115 -12.26 -1.11 1.46
CA ILE A 115 -13.30 -1.86 0.77
C ILE A 115 -14.08 -2.66 1.82
N GLN A 116 -15.38 -2.36 1.94
CA GLN A 116 -16.29 -3.16 2.75
C GLN A 116 -16.50 -4.50 2.05
N ILE A 117 -16.24 -5.60 2.76
CA ILE A 117 -16.31 -6.95 2.20
C ILE A 117 -17.45 -7.75 2.82
N THR A 118 -18.13 -8.53 1.98
CA THR A 118 -19.28 -9.35 2.40
C THR A 118 -18.88 -10.75 2.87
N LYS A 119 -17.70 -11.23 2.48
CA LYS A 119 -17.16 -12.55 2.82
C LYS A 119 -15.94 -12.43 3.75
N PRO A 120 -15.47 -13.53 4.37
CA PRO A 120 -14.20 -13.52 5.11
C PRO A 120 -13.04 -13.00 4.25
N TYR A 121 -12.17 -12.16 4.83
CA TYR A 121 -11.05 -11.55 4.09
C TYR A 121 -10.14 -12.59 3.41
N SER A 122 -9.98 -13.77 4.02
CA SER A 122 -9.18 -14.88 3.50
C SER A 122 -9.63 -15.31 2.10
N GLU A 123 -10.92 -15.24 1.79
CA GLU A 123 -11.44 -15.57 0.47
C GLU A 123 -10.99 -14.55 -0.59
N TYR A 124 -10.95 -13.26 -0.27
CA TYR A 124 -10.44 -12.23 -1.18
C TYR A 124 -8.94 -12.33 -1.35
N ILE A 125 -8.19 -12.55 -0.26
CA ILE A 125 -6.74 -12.77 -0.33
C ILE A 125 -6.44 -14.00 -1.18
N ASN A 126 -7.20 -15.09 -1.01
CA ASN A 126 -7.08 -16.27 -1.85
C ASN A 126 -7.35 -15.92 -3.32
N SER A 127 -8.46 -15.26 -3.61
CA SER A 127 -8.85 -14.82 -4.95
C SER A 127 -7.76 -13.97 -5.64
N LEU A 128 -7.20 -12.99 -4.92
CA LEU A 128 -6.08 -12.17 -5.40
C LEU A 128 -4.80 -12.97 -5.58
N ASN A 129 -4.51 -13.92 -4.69
CA ASN A 129 -3.38 -14.82 -4.81
C ASN A 129 -3.50 -15.74 -6.02
N HIS A 130 -4.72 -15.98 -6.50
CA HIS A 130 -4.99 -16.84 -7.64
C HIS A 130 -4.78 -16.15 -9.00
N LEU A 131 -4.80 -14.81 -9.04
CA LEU A 131 -4.57 -14.03 -10.26
C LEU A 131 -3.16 -14.25 -10.83
N THR A 132 -3.02 -14.35 -12.14
CA THR A 132 -1.69 -14.48 -12.77
C THR A 132 -0.81 -13.25 -12.52
N ALA A 133 -1.40 -12.06 -12.59
CA ALA A 133 -0.78 -10.74 -12.38
C ALA A 133 0.63 -10.63 -13.00
N PRO A 134 0.80 -10.82 -14.32
CA PRO A 134 2.11 -11.05 -14.94
C PRO A 134 3.13 -9.91 -14.71
N LYS A 135 2.64 -8.67 -14.54
CA LYS A 135 3.45 -7.48 -14.27
C LYS A 135 3.95 -7.39 -12.81
N PHE A 136 3.53 -8.29 -11.93
CA PHE A 136 3.84 -8.25 -10.50
C PHE A 136 4.48 -9.54 -10.00
N THR A 137 5.30 -9.41 -8.98
CA THR A 137 5.64 -10.49 -8.05
C THR A 137 4.64 -10.41 -6.89
N LYS A 138 4.04 -11.55 -6.54
CA LYS A 138 3.07 -11.65 -5.45
C LYS A 138 3.72 -12.32 -4.24
N THR A 139 3.33 -11.91 -3.05
CA THR A 139 3.70 -12.56 -1.79
C THR A 139 2.50 -12.53 -0.85
N ALA A 140 1.95 -13.71 -0.54
CA ALA A 140 0.84 -13.85 0.39
C ALA A 140 1.34 -14.02 1.83
N TYR A 141 0.59 -13.46 2.77
CA TYR A 141 0.79 -13.53 4.21
C TYR A 141 -0.55 -13.90 4.86
N ASN A 142 -0.53 -14.30 6.13
CA ASN A 142 -1.75 -14.69 6.85
C ASN A 142 -2.79 -13.55 6.94
N THR A 143 -2.34 -12.29 6.87
CA THR A 143 -3.19 -11.10 7.04
C THR A 143 -3.37 -10.30 5.74
N GLY A 144 -2.79 -10.74 4.63
CA GLY A 144 -2.81 -9.95 3.39
C GLY A 144 -1.98 -10.50 2.24
N ILE A 145 -1.94 -9.77 1.14
CA ILE A 145 -1.11 -10.07 -0.04
C ILE A 145 -0.45 -8.81 -0.56
N VAL A 146 0.82 -8.92 -0.94
CA VAL A 146 1.61 -7.85 -1.53
C VAL A 146 1.84 -8.12 -3.01
N PHE A 147 1.57 -7.11 -3.83
CA PHE A 147 1.90 -7.03 -5.24
C PHE A 147 3.05 -6.04 -5.43
N LYS A 148 4.19 -6.54 -5.92
CA LYS A 148 5.37 -5.75 -6.23
C LYS A 148 5.61 -5.70 -7.73
N GLU A 149 5.57 -4.53 -8.32
CA GLU A 149 5.71 -4.38 -9.76
C GLU A 149 7.12 -4.79 -10.26
N LYS A 150 7.17 -5.55 -11.36
CA LYS A 150 8.39 -6.01 -12.04
C LYS A 150 8.99 -4.93 -12.95
N LEU A 151 9.19 -3.71 -12.43
CA LEU A 151 9.93 -2.64 -13.12
C LEU A 151 11.31 -2.46 -12.50
N LYS A 152 12.29 -1.89 -13.22
CA LYS A 152 13.62 -1.61 -12.65
C LYS A 152 13.58 -0.39 -11.71
N HIS A 153 12.90 0.67 -12.14
CA HIS A 153 12.76 1.94 -11.45
C HIS A 153 11.27 2.24 -11.20
N HIS A 154 10.97 3.09 -10.20
CA HIS A 154 9.61 3.56 -9.89
C HIS A 154 8.56 2.45 -9.68
N LYS A 155 8.98 1.35 -9.04
CA LYS A 155 8.13 0.19 -8.74
C LYS A 155 6.94 0.60 -7.87
N LEU A 156 5.76 0.11 -8.24
CA LEU A 156 4.59 0.11 -7.36
C LEU A 156 4.69 -1.03 -6.33
N TYR A 157 4.27 -0.72 -5.11
CA TYR A 157 4.11 -1.67 -4.02
C TYR A 157 2.71 -1.51 -3.48
N THR A 158 1.90 -2.54 -3.66
CA THR A 158 0.49 -2.51 -3.30
C THR A 158 0.17 -3.67 -2.40
N THR A 159 -0.53 -3.41 -1.30
CA THR A 159 -0.88 -4.42 -0.30
C THR A 159 -2.38 -4.45 -0.14
N PHE A 160 -2.97 -5.64 -0.14
CA PHE A 160 -4.32 -5.88 0.33
C PHE A 160 -4.22 -6.55 1.69
N TYR A 161 -4.88 -6.01 2.71
CA TYR A 161 -4.85 -6.59 4.04
C TYR A 161 -6.13 -6.29 4.81
N SER A 162 -6.47 -7.17 5.74
CA SER A 162 -7.63 -6.96 6.59
C SER A 162 -7.32 -5.92 7.66
N LYS A 163 -8.09 -4.83 7.68
CA LYS A 163 -7.83 -3.65 8.51
C LYS A 163 -8.25 -3.83 9.96
N ASP A 164 -9.21 -4.73 10.18
CA ASP A 164 -9.69 -5.21 11.47
C ASP A 164 -8.60 -5.78 12.41
N PHE A 165 -7.45 -6.23 11.89
CA PHE A 165 -6.32 -6.68 12.71
C PHE A 165 -5.42 -5.54 13.21
N GLN A 166 -5.53 -4.33 12.66
CA GLN A 166 -4.65 -3.21 13.05
C GLN A 166 -4.77 -2.80 14.53
N PRO A 167 -5.94 -2.88 15.21
CA PRO A 167 -6.05 -2.62 16.64
C PRO A 167 -5.11 -3.45 17.51
N ASN A 168 -4.73 -4.65 17.08
CA ASN A 168 -3.76 -5.47 17.81
C ASN A 168 -2.36 -4.87 17.81
N ASN A 169 -2.01 -4.10 16.77
CA ASN A 169 -0.69 -3.50 16.57
C ASN A 169 -0.59 -2.08 17.15
N ASP A 170 -1.70 -1.36 17.31
CA ASP A 170 -1.73 0.01 17.86
C ASP A 170 -2.84 0.21 18.90
N LYS A 171 -2.76 -0.58 19.97
CA LYS A 171 -3.77 -0.60 21.04
C LYS A 171 -3.99 0.78 21.67
N HIS A 172 -2.95 1.60 21.77
CA HIS A 172 -3.04 2.92 22.42
C HIS A 172 -3.92 3.88 21.60
N PHE A 173 -3.76 3.90 20.27
CA PHE A 173 -4.59 4.73 19.40
C PHE A 173 -6.07 4.36 19.47
N PHE A 174 -6.38 3.07 19.29
CA PHE A 174 -7.77 2.61 19.27
C PHE A 174 -8.45 2.61 20.64
N LYS A 175 -7.67 2.59 21.74
CA LYS A 175 -8.21 2.86 23.08
C LYS A 175 -8.67 4.32 23.22
N LYS A 176 -7.95 5.26 22.60
CA LYS A 176 -8.29 6.70 22.63
C LYS A 176 -9.46 7.03 21.68
N TYR A 177 -9.53 6.36 20.53
CA TYR A 177 -10.54 6.57 19.50
C TYR A 177 -11.29 5.26 19.16
N PRO A 178 -12.14 4.75 20.06
CA PRO A 178 -12.77 3.43 19.90
C PRO A 178 -13.79 3.37 18.76
N GLU A 179 -14.47 4.48 18.45
CA GLU A 179 -15.47 4.54 17.37
C GLU A 179 -14.85 4.27 15.99
N VAL A 180 -13.57 4.62 15.81
CA VAL A 180 -12.80 4.36 14.60
C VAL A 180 -12.72 2.86 14.27
N MET A 181 -12.73 1.99 15.29
CA MET A 181 -12.70 0.54 15.07
C MET A 181 -13.93 0.05 14.31
N LYS A 182 -15.10 0.64 14.54
CA LYS A 182 -16.36 0.23 13.90
C LYS A 182 -16.31 0.45 12.39
N HIS A 183 -15.60 1.48 11.94
CA HIS A 183 -15.41 1.76 10.51
C HIS A 183 -14.52 0.74 9.79
N PHE A 184 -13.68 0.01 10.53
CA PHE A 184 -12.77 -0.99 9.96
C PHE A 184 -13.25 -2.43 10.16
N ASP A 185 -14.42 -2.62 10.75
CA ASP A 185 -15.05 -3.94 10.77
C ASP A 185 -15.26 -4.40 9.33
N LYS A 186 -14.94 -5.68 9.07
CA LYS A 186 -15.03 -6.30 7.72
C LYS A 186 -14.48 -5.43 6.59
N THR A 187 -13.35 -4.80 6.83
CA THR A 187 -12.72 -3.90 5.85
C THR A 187 -11.44 -4.50 5.30
N LEU A 188 -11.41 -4.71 3.98
CA LEU A 188 -10.19 -5.01 3.24
C LEU A 188 -9.58 -3.69 2.74
N ARG A 189 -8.41 -3.32 3.26
CA ARG A 189 -7.69 -2.14 2.80
C ARG A 189 -6.78 -2.49 1.63
N MET A 190 -6.89 -1.71 0.56
CA MET A 190 -5.90 -1.62 -0.51
C MET A 190 -4.98 -0.42 -0.26
N GLU A 191 -3.68 -0.65 -0.17
CA GLU A 191 -2.68 0.40 0.09
C GLU A 191 -1.55 0.37 -0.94
N THR A 192 -1.39 1.46 -1.71
CA THR A 192 -0.29 1.62 -2.68
C THR A 192 0.73 2.65 -2.19
N LYS A 193 1.99 2.22 -2.07
CA LYS A 193 3.10 3.05 -1.57
C LYS A 193 3.92 3.64 -2.69
N LEU A 194 4.03 4.97 -2.70
CA LEU A 194 4.92 5.73 -3.56
C LEU A 194 6.03 6.37 -2.71
N GLY A 195 7.07 5.60 -2.40
CA GLY A 195 8.11 5.99 -1.44
C GLY A 195 9.08 7.09 -1.88
N LYS A 196 8.94 7.65 -3.09
CA LYS A 196 9.84 8.69 -3.63
C LYS A 196 9.07 9.67 -4.52
N GLY A 197 9.43 10.96 -4.47
CA GLY A 197 8.86 12.00 -5.33
C GLY A 197 8.90 11.68 -6.83
N GLY A 198 10.01 11.12 -7.33
CA GLY A 198 10.09 10.68 -8.73
C GLY A 198 9.13 9.53 -9.07
N THR A 199 8.79 8.66 -8.11
CA THR A 199 7.75 7.64 -8.30
C THR A 199 6.36 8.26 -8.29
N ILE A 200 6.10 9.25 -7.42
CA ILE A 200 4.84 10.01 -7.40
C ILE A 200 4.62 10.68 -8.76
N SER A 201 5.59 11.49 -9.21
CA SER A 201 5.54 12.17 -10.51
C SER A 201 5.32 11.19 -11.67
N LYS A 202 5.95 10.00 -11.64
CA LYS A 202 5.80 9.02 -12.73
C LYS A 202 4.39 8.45 -12.85
N HIS A 203 3.68 8.26 -11.74
CA HIS A 203 2.36 7.62 -11.73
C HIS A 203 1.20 8.61 -11.64
N LEU A 204 1.44 9.82 -11.13
CA LEU A 204 0.41 10.84 -10.89
C LEU A 204 0.67 12.15 -11.62
N ASN A 205 1.74 12.25 -12.42
CA ASN A 205 2.14 13.44 -13.19
C ASN A 205 2.35 14.72 -12.37
N SER A 206 2.43 14.60 -11.04
CA SER A 206 2.64 15.71 -10.11
C SER A 206 3.38 15.27 -8.86
N VAL A 207 3.86 16.25 -8.09
CA VAL A 207 4.31 16.08 -6.70
C VAL A 207 3.69 17.12 -5.77
N MET A 208 2.79 17.97 -6.27
CA MET A 208 2.16 19.03 -5.50
C MET A 208 0.98 18.47 -4.72
N LEU A 209 0.90 18.78 -3.42
CA LEU A 209 -0.14 18.23 -2.55
C LEU A 209 -1.57 18.45 -3.06
N PRO A 210 -1.99 19.67 -3.50
CA PRO A 210 -3.37 19.90 -3.95
C PRO A 210 -3.71 19.06 -5.18
N GLU A 211 -2.82 19.01 -6.17
CA GLU A 211 -3.00 18.22 -7.39
C GLU A 211 -3.14 16.72 -7.09
N ILE A 212 -2.35 16.21 -6.14
CA ILE A 212 -2.42 14.80 -5.72
C ILE A 212 -3.71 14.49 -4.97
N LEU A 213 -4.16 15.38 -4.07
CA LEU A 213 -5.41 15.19 -3.35
C LEU A 213 -6.64 15.28 -4.28
N SER A 214 -6.58 16.09 -5.33
CA SER A 214 -7.63 16.23 -6.35
C SER A 214 -7.64 15.11 -7.40
N ALA A 215 -6.57 14.31 -7.50
CA ALA A 215 -6.50 13.24 -8.49
C ALA A 215 -7.45 12.07 -8.18
N GLU A 216 -7.81 11.32 -9.24
CA GLU A 216 -8.51 10.04 -9.13
C GLU A 216 -7.68 9.01 -8.33
N SER A 217 -8.35 8.01 -7.73
CA SER A 217 -7.63 7.00 -6.95
C SER A 217 -6.66 6.18 -7.80
N LEU A 218 -5.39 6.18 -7.39
CA LEU A 218 -4.35 5.34 -7.99
C LEU A 218 -4.65 3.85 -7.84
N ASN A 219 -5.26 3.46 -6.72
CA ASN A 219 -5.52 2.06 -6.41
C ASN A 219 -6.43 1.40 -7.45
N LYS A 220 -7.42 2.13 -7.98
CA LYS A 220 -8.27 1.65 -9.08
C LYS A 220 -7.43 1.25 -10.31
N GLN A 221 -6.54 2.14 -10.74
CA GLN A 221 -5.65 1.90 -11.88
C GLN A 221 -4.70 0.72 -11.62
N VAL A 222 -4.21 0.60 -10.37
CA VAL A 222 -3.35 -0.51 -9.97
C VAL A 222 -4.10 -1.83 -9.94
N LEU A 223 -5.33 -1.88 -9.41
CA LEU A 223 -6.16 -3.08 -9.42
C LEU A 223 -6.43 -3.52 -10.86
N GLN A 224 -6.83 -2.60 -11.73
CA GLN A 224 -7.02 -2.88 -13.16
C GLN A 224 -5.76 -3.47 -13.80
N LYS A 225 -4.57 -2.98 -13.43
CA LYS A 225 -3.29 -3.52 -13.90
C LYS A 225 -2.98 -4.90 -13.34
N ILE A 226 -3.37 -5.18 -12.09
CA ILE A 226 -3.24 -6.50 -11.44
C ILE A 226 -4.14 -7.52 -12.15
N ILE A 227 -5.40 -7.17 -12.41
CA ILE A 227 -6.38 -8.06 -13.05
C ILE A 227 -6.20 -8.14 -14.57
N SER A 228 -5.55 -7.15 -15.20
CA SER A 228 -5.39 -7.13 -16.66
C SER A 228 -4.76 -8.43 -17.18
N LYS A 229 -5.27 -8.90 -18.33
CA LYS A 229 -4.83 -10.15 -18.97
C LYS A 229 -5.05 -11.39 -18.07
N GLN A 230 -6.12 -11.37 -17.27
CA GLN A 230 -6.73 -12.61 -16.79
C GLN A 230 -7.41 -13.40 -17.92
N ASP A 231 -7.60 -12.77 -19.10
CA ASP A 231 -8.14 -13.38 -20.32
C ASP A 231 -7.12 -14.30 -20.99
N SER A 232 -6.96 -15.47 -20.41
CA SER A 232 -6.56 -16.69 -21.08
C SER A 232 -6.86 -17.80 -20.09
N PHE A 233 -7.24 -18.96 -20.63
CA PHE A 233 -7.50 -20.23 -19.96
C PHE A 233 -8.99 -20.50 -19.70
N PRO A 234 -9.50 -21.61 -20.25
CA PRO A 234 -10.91 -21.98 -20.16
C PRO A 234 -11.32 -22.31 -18.71
N TYR A 235 -12.57 -21.95 -18.42
CA TYR A 235 -13.30 -22.29 -17.20
C TYR A 235 -13.52 -23.81 -17.18
N LEU A 236 -13.24 -24.44 -16.02
CA LEU A 236 -13.32 -25.89 -15.82
C LEU A 236 -12.39 -26.68 -16.75
N TYR A 237 -11.24 -27.09 -16.23
CA TYR A 237 -10.66 -28.35 -16.69
C TYR A 237 -11.33 -29.45 -15.87
N GLU A 238 -12.16 -30.26 -16.50
CA GLU A 238 -12.63 -31.51 -15.91
C GLU A 238 -11.37 -32.34 -15.60
N THR A 239 -11.02 -32.44 -14.32
CA THR A 239 -9.86 -33.24 -13.89
C THR A 239 -10.02 -34.71 -14.26
N ASP A 240 -11.25 -35.13 -14.55
CA ASP A 240 -11.61 -36.47 -14.97
C ASP A 240 -11.03 -36.83 -16.35
N GLU A 241 -10.65 -35.84 -17.16
CA GLU A 241 -9.96 -36.04 -18.45
C GLU A 241 -8.43 -36.05 -18.32
N PHE A 242 -7.87 -35.89 -17.12
CA PHE A 242 -6.43 -35.78 -16.96
C PHE A 242 -5.74 -37.11 -17.19
N SER A 243 -4.68 -37.08 -17.98
CA SER A 243 -3.73 -38.19 -17.95
C SER A 243 -3.06 -38.27 -16.57
N ILE A 244 -2.58 -39.46 -16.19
CA ILE A 244 -1.83 -39.67 -14.94
C ILE A 244 -0.66 -38.68 -14.79
N ALA A 245 -0.04 -38.26 -15.90
CA ALA A 245 1.03 -37.28 -15.88
C ALA A 245 0.53 -35.88 -15.48
N GLU A 246 -0.65 -35.48 -15.95
CA GLU A 246 -1.27 -34.20 -15.64
C GLU A 246 -1.78 -34.14 -14.20
N GLU A 247 -2.37 -35.23 -13.70
CA GLU A 247 -2.73 -35.35 -12.27
C GLU A 247 -1.50 -35.21 -11.36
N LYS A 248 -0.39 -35.85 -11.71
CA LYS A 248 0.87 -35.73 -10.97
C LYS A 248 1.38 -34.30 -10.95
N ASP A 249 1.36 -33.61 -12.09
CA ASP A 249 1.78 -32.22 -12.16
C ASP A 249 0.83 -31.31 -11.35
N LEU A 250 -0.48 -31.59 -11.36
CA LEU A 250 -1.49 -30.86 -10.58
C LEU A 250 -1.26 -31.02 -9.06
N ILE A 251 -1.12 -32.25 -8.59
CA ILE A 251 -0.86 -32.56 -7.17
C ILE A 251 0.47 -31.95 -6.72
N TYR A 252 1.51 -32.09 -7.54
CA TYR A 252 2.83 -31.52 -7.22
C TYR A 252 2.77 -30.00 -7.14
N THR A 253 2.00 -29.36 -8.03
CA THR A 253 1.76 -27.92 -8.00
C THR A 253 1.01 -27.49 -6.75
N LYS A 254 -0.05 -28.23 -6.37
CA LYS A 254 -0.80 -27.98 -5.13
C LYS A 254 0.11 -28.05 -3.91
N TYR A 255 0.89 -29.12 -3.81
CA TYR A 255 1.86 -29.33 -2.73
C TYR A 255 2.86 -28.18 -2.64
N LEU A 256 3.48 -27.78 -3.75
CA LEU A 256 4.44 -26.67 -3.74
C LEU A 256 3.77 -25.35 -3.35
N ASN A 257 2.55 -25.10 -3.79
CA ASN A 257 1.81 -23.90 -3.43
C ASN A 257 1.52 -23.84 -1.92
N GLU A 258 1.10 -24.95 -1.32
CA GLU A 258 0.82 -25.06 0.11
C GLU A 258 2.09 -24.91 0.95
N VAL A 259 3.16 -25.65 0.61
CA VAL A 259 4.44 -25.63 1.35
C VAL A 259 5.09 -24.26 1.35
N TYR A 260 4.99 -23.53 0.24
CA TYR A 260 5.62 -22.21 0.08
C TYR A 260 4.64 -21.05 0.22
N ASN A 261 3.40 -21.30 0.64
CA ASN A 261 2.35 -20.29 0.78
C ASN A 261 2.19 -19.39 -0.46
N GLY A 262 2.29 -19.97 -1.65
CA GLY A 262 2.25 -19.24 -2.93
C GLY A 262 3.45 -18.33 -3.22
N ASP A 263 4.54 -18.37 -2.44
CA ASP A 263 5.77 -17.64 -2.77
C ASP A 263 6.43 -18.24 -4.02
N ARG A 264 6.17 -17.59 -5.15
CA ARG A 264 6.68 -17.99 -6.47
C ARG A 264 8.20 -18.03 -6.55
N GLU A 265 8.92 -17.14 -5.88
CA GLU A 265 10.39 -17.15 -5.91
C GLU A 265 10.95 -18.27 -5.03
N ALA A 266 10.31 -18.58 -3.91
CA ALA A 266 10.63 -19.76 -3.11
C ALA A 266 10.38 -21.07 -3.88
N ILE A 267 9.23 -21.20 -4.54
CA ILE A 267 8.91 -22.36 -5.39
C ILE A 267 9.93 -22.47 -6.54
N LYS A 268 10.26 -21.37 -7.21
CA LYS A 268 11.29 -21.34 -8.25
C LYS A 268 12.66 -21.77 -7.74
N LYS A 269 13.04 -21.35 -6.54
CA LYS A 269 14.29 -21.77 -5.88
C LYS A 269 14.24 -23.27 -5.54
N HIS A 270 13.10 -23.79 -5.08
CA HIS A 270 12.88 -25.21 -4.87
C HIS A 270 13.09 -26.01 -6.16
N LEU A 271 12.39 -25.65 -7.22
CA LEU A 271 12.48 -26.31 -8.53
C LEU A 271 13.92 -26.27 -9.06
N LYS A 272 14.59 -25.12 -8.99
CA LYS A 272 15.97 -24.98 -9.46
C LYS A 272 16.97 -25.86 -8.71
N ARG A 273 16.77 -26.11 -7.41
CA ARG A 273 17.63 -27.02 -6.62
C ARG A 273 17.49 -28.48 -7.01
N LYS A 274 16.36 -28.86 -7.62
CA LYS A 274 16.09 -30.22 -8.11
C LYS A 274 16.54 -30.43 -9.56
N LEU A 275 16.99 -29.38 -10.24
CA LEU A 275 17.47 -29.41 -11.62
C LEU A 275 19.00 -29.35 -11.65
N GLY A 276 19.58 -29.76 -12.79
CA GLY A 276 21.02 -29.61 -13.02
C GLY A 276 21.47 -28.15 -12.95
N LYS A 277 22.73 -27.91 -12.57
CA LYS A 277 23.32 -26.58 -12.34
C LYS A 277 23.07 -25.58 -13.48
N ASN A 278 23.03 -26.08 -14.73
CA ASN A 278 22.88 -25.27 -15.94
C ASN A 278 21.45 -25.31 -16.52
N THR A 279 20.54 -26.08 -15.94
CA THR A 279 19.19 -26.27 -16.45
C THR A 279 18.28 -25.12 -16.00
N LYS A 280 17.62 -24.47 -16.97
CA LYS A 280 16.62 -23.45 -16.67
C LYS A 280 15.34 -24.12 -16.17
N ALA A 281 14.72 -23.56 -15.13
CA ALA A 281 13.46 -24.04 -14.58
C ALA A 281 12.23 -23.62 -15.41
N THR A 282 12.41 -23.10 -16.62
CA THR A 282 11.33 -22.48 -17.42
C THR A 282 10.20 -23.47 -17.69
N TYR A 283 10.51 -24.70 -18.07
CA TYR A 283 9.50 -25.73 -18.35
C TYR A 283 8.67 -26.06 -17.11
N GLN A 284 9.32 -26.28 -15.96
CA GLN A 284 8.66 -26.58 -14.69
C GLN A 284 7.83 -25.39 -14.19
N LEU A 285 8.32 -24.15 -14.40
CA LEU A 285 7.58 -22.94 -14.04
C LEU A 285 6.35 -22.74 -14.94
N ASN A 286 6.45 -23.04 -16.23
CA ASN A 286 5.29 -22.98 -17.14
C ASN A 286 4.24 -24.03 -16.77
N LYS A 287 4.66 -25.24 -16.37
CA LYS A 287 3.76 -26.26 -15.81
C LYS A 287 3.11 -25.78 -14.51
N LEU A 288 3.92 -25.28 -13.56
CA LEU A 288 3.43 -24.72 -12.31
C LEU A 288 2.38 -23.64 -12.58
N ASP A 289 2.63 -22.72 -13.52
CA ASP A 289 1.68 -21.68 -13.89
C ASP A 289 0.37 -22.26 -14.46
N LYS A 290 0.46 -23.25 -15.37
CA LYS A 290 -0.71 -23.97 -15.93
C LYS A 290 -1.55 -24.59 -14.81
N TYR A 291 -0.93 -25.37 -13.92
CA TYR A 291 -1.68 -26.15 -12.92
C TYR A 291 -2.10 -25.34 -11.69
N LEU A 292 -1.35 -24.30 -11.30
CA LEU A 292 -1.83 -23.33 -10.31
C LEU A 292 -3.12 -22.71 -10.81
N TYR A 293 -3.14 -22.29 -12.08
CA TYR A 293 -4.36 -21.76 -12.68
C TYR A 293 -5.52 -22.79 -12.60
N ILE A 294 -5.28 -24.05 -12.94
CA ILE A 294 -6.32 -25.09 -12.89
C ILE A 294 -6.84 -25.29 -11.46
N LEU A 295 -5.97 -25.47 -10.46
CA LEU A 295 -6.36 -25.59 -9.05
C LEU A 295 -7.23 -24.39 -8.64
N ASN A 296 -6.82 -23.21 -9.06
CA ASN A 296 -7.46 -21.96 -8.72
C ASN A 296 -8.83 -21.79 -9.37
N ASN A 297 -9.03 -22.31 -10.59
CA ASN A 297 -10.28 -22.15 -11.35
C ASN A 297 -11.19 -23.39 -11.34
N SER A 298 -10.70 -24.54 -10.84
CA SER A 298 -11.42 -25.82 -10.80
C SER A 298 -12.63 -25.83 -9.85
N LYS A 299 -12.85 -24.74 -9.08
CA LYS A 299 -13.88 -24.74 -8.03
C LYS A 299 -14.87 -23.58 -7.99
N ASP A 300 -14.79 -22.45 -8.71
CA ASP A 300 -15.69 -21.36 -8.28
C ASP A 300 -16.02 -20.16 -9.19
N ASN A 301 -17.32 -19.82 -9.19
CA ASN A 301 -17.84 -18.47 -9.46
C ASN A 301 -17.34 -17.43 -8.43
N SER A 302 -16.84 -17.86 -7.26
CA SER A 302 -16.41 -16.98 -6.18
C SER A 302 -15.22 -16.08 -6.51
N ILE A 303 -14.20 -16.51 -7.27
CA ILE A 303 -13.06 -15.64 -7.61
C ILE A 303 -13.53 -14.47 -8.46
N LYS A 304 -14.28 -14.74 -9.52
CA LYS A 304 -14.83 -13.69 -10.39
C LYS A 304 -15.74 -12.75 -9.61
N SER A 305 -16.63 -13.29 -8.78
CA SER A 305 -17.51 -12.53 -7.90
C SER A 305 -16.73 -11.63 -6.93
N ASN A 306 -15.70 -12.16 -6.28
CA ASN A 306 -14.87 -11.41 -5.33
C ASN A 306 -14.09 -10.29 -6.03
N ILE A 307 -13.49 -10.57 -7.19
CA ILE A 307 -12.77 -9.55 -7.97
C ILE A 307 -13.73 -8.48 -8.53
N GLN A 308 -14.94 -8.86 -8.93
CA GLN A 308 -15.98 -7.93 -9.33
C GLN A 308 -16.39 -7.03 -8.18
N GLU A 309 -16.64 -7.58 -6.98
CA GLU A 309 -16.96 -6.80 -5.78
C GLU A 309 -15.84 -5.79 -5.44
N LEU A 310 -14.56 -6.20 -5.48
CA LEU A 310 -13.43 -5.28 -5.28
C LEU A 310 -13.40 -4.18 -6.35
N THR A 311 -13.69 -4.51 -7.61
CA THR A 311 -13.66 -3.56 -8.73
C THR A 311 -14.80 -2.55 -8.64
N SER A 312 -16.02 -3.01 -8.35
CA SER A 312 -17.21 -2.17 -8.16
C SER A 312 -17.06 -1.24 -6.97
N SER A 313 -16.55 -1.74 -5.83
CA SER A 313 -16.34 -0.92 -4.63
C SER A 313 -15.37 0.24 -4.87
N LEU A 314 -14.32 0.02 -5.68
CA LEU A 314 -13.36 1.08 -6.05
C LEU A 314 -13.89 2.02 -7.15
N GLN A 315 -14.99 1.69 -7.82
CA GLN A 315 -15.65 2.60 -8.77
C GLN A 315 -16.63 3.52 -8.04
N GLU A 316 -17.39 2.99 -7.08
CA GLU A 316 -18.36 3.75 -6.30
C GLU A 316 -17.69 4.79 -5.39
N SER A 317 -16.46 4.52 -4.91
CA SER A 317 -15.67 5.44 -4.10
C SER A 317 -15.28 6.75 -4.81
N ASP A 318 -15.31 6.78 -6.16
CA ASP A 318 -15.05 8.00 -6.94
C ASP A 318 -16.32 8.88 -7.10
N SER A 319 -17.51 8.33 -6.87
CA SER A 319 -18.81 9.00 -7.02
C SER A 319 -19.39 9.59 -5.72
N GLY A 320 -18.72 9.38 -4.58
CA GLY A 320 -19.21 9.74 -3.25
C GLY A 320 -18.66 11.05 -2.67
N TYR A 321 -18.02 11.90 -3.48
CA TYR A 321 -17.53 13.22 -3.10
C TYR A 321 -18.00 14.30 -4.07
#